data_AF-L1ICT6-F1
#
_entry.id   AF-L1ICT6-F1
#
_cell.length_a   1.000
_cell.length_b   1.000
_cell.length_c   1.000
_cell.angle_alpha   90.00
_cell.angle_beta   90.00
_cell.angle_gamma   90.00
#
_symmetry.space_group_name_H-M   'P 1'
#
loop_
_entity.id
_entity.type
_entity.pdbx_description
1 polymer ?
#
loop_
_entity_poly.entity_id
_entity_poly.type
_entity_poly.pdbx_seq_one_letter_code
_entity_poly.pdbx_strand_id
1 'polypeptide(L)'
;MGNGDVAAQGAGADFQTGEVVGAGIHVANGIGSGDGVTVSKGVVNGDGVTAGTGEGMGTGMFAGSGDGTGMMVSVGKGVGSGHMITVGDGFLSGTDLTAGHGEGSGSDVSVSNGTGSGKGVFVGSGSGEGAGFLVGDAN
;
A
#
# COMPACT_ATOMS: atom_id res chain seq x y z
N MET A 1 -26.68 3.48 -19.11
CA MET A 1 -25.71 3.47 -17.99
C MET A 1 -26.48 2.92 -16.80
N GLY A 2 -26.27 1.65 -16.48
CA GLY A 2 -27.05 0.95 -15.45
C GLY A 2 -26.51 1.30 -14.07
N ASN A 3 -27.32 2.00 -13.28
CA ASN A 3 -27.09 2.18 -11.85
C ASN A 3 -27.67 0.96 -11.13
N GLY A 4 -26.83 0.12 -10.53
CA GLY A 4 -27.24 -1.00 -9.68
C GLY A 4 -26.58 -2.32 -10.11
N ASP A 5 -25.75 -2.85 -9.23
CA ASP A 5 -25.33 -4.26 -9.12
C ASP A 5 -24.95 -4.99 -10.42
N VAL A 6 -23.93 -4.49 -11.12
CA VAL A 6 -23.26 -5.29 -12.15
C VAL A 6 -21.85 -5.57 -11.67
N ALA A 7 -21.64 -6.75 -11.08
CA ALA A 7 -20.33 -7.39 -11.06
C ALA A 7 -19.94 -7.62 -12.53
N ALA A 8 -19.31 -6.61 -13.14
CA ALA A 8 -18.87 -6.74 -14.50
C ALA A 8 -17.63 -7.65 -14.50
N GLN A 9 -17.63 -8.64 -15.39
CA GLN A 9 -16.54 -9.59 -15.56
C GLN A 9 -15.93 -9.36 -16.93
N GLY A 10 -14.61 -9.21 -16.99
CA GLY A 10 -13.93 -9.01 -18.26
C GLY A 10 -12.41 -9.03 -18.09
N ALA A 11 -11.72 -9.49 -19.14
CA ALA A 11 -10.29 -9.22 -19.27
C ALA A 11 -10.11 -7.93 -20.08
N GLY A 12 -9.30 -6.98 -19.60
CA GLY A 12 -8.98 -5.78 -20.39
C GLY A 12 -10.10 -4.74 -20.52
N ALA A 13 -10.97 -4.59 -19.52
CA ALA A 13 -12.15 -3.73 -19.59
C ALA A 13 -12.03 -2.47 -18.71
N ASP A 14 -12.63 -1.37 -19.15
CA ASP A 14 -12.67 -0.09 -18.42
C ASP A 14 -14.09 0.23 -17.93
N PHE A 15 -14.22 0.57 -16.64
CA PHE A 15 -15.48 0.92 -15.99
C PHE A 15 -15.42 2.31 -15.36
N GLN A 16 -16.48 3.09 -15.51
CA GLN A 16 -16.57 4.41 -14.87
C GLN A 16 -16.91 4.28 -13.38
N THR A 17 -17.85 3.40 -13.06
CA THR A 17 -18.26 3.13 -11.68
C THR A 17 -18.69 1.69 -11.49
N GLY A 18 -18.54 1.14 -10.28
CA GLY A 18 -19.15 -0.14 -9.89
C GLY A 18 -18.21 -1.08 -9.15
N GLU A 19 -18.70 -2.29 -8.93
CA GLU A 19 -17.91 -3.42 -8.42
C GLU A 19 -17.56 -4.33 -9.59
N VAL A 20 -16.29 -4.69 -9.74
CA VAL A 20 -15.78 -5.37 -10.93
C VAL A 20 -14.79 -6.45 -10.52
N VAL A 21 -14.87 -7.61 -11.18
CA VAL A 21 -13.95 -8.74 -10.93
C VAL A 21 -13.37 -9.25 -12.25
N GLY A 22 -12.05 -9.39 -12.34
CA GLY A 22 -11.36 -10.00 -13.48
C GLY A 22 -9.92 -9.55 -13.62
N ALA A 23 -9.35 -9.71 -14.82
CA ALA A 23 -7.93 -9.49 -15.07
C ALA A 23 -7.69 -8.26 -15.98
N GLY A 24 -6.71 -7.42 -15.66
CA GLY A 24 -6.37 -6.25 -16.47
C GLY A 24 -7.51 -5.25 -16.60
N ILE A 25 -8.22 -4.99 -15.51
CA ILE A 25 -9.40 -4.12 -15.48
C ILE A 25 -9.01 -2.74 -14.97
N HIS A 26 -9.63 -1.68 -15.50
CA HIS A 26 -9.58 -0.36 -14.88
C HIS A 26 -10.97 0.12 -14.42
N VAL A 27 -11.04 0.69 -13.21
CA VAL A 27 -12.27 1.27 -12.64
C VAL A 27 -11.99 2.70 -12.18
N ALA A 28 -12.76 3.68 -12.65
CA ALA A 28 -12.54 5.06 -12.22
C ALA A 28 -13.00 5.29 -10.76
N ASN A 29 -14.20 4.83 -10.37
CA ASN A 29 -14.65 4.87 -8.98
C ASN A 29 -15.37 3.58 -8.56
N GLY A 30 -14.90 2.89 -7.52
CA GLY A 30 -15.62 1.73 -7.00
C GLY A 30 -14.72 0.65 -6.43
N ILE A 31 -15.10 -0.60 -6.67
CA ILE A 31 -14.42 -1.78 -6.12
C ILE A 31 -13.91 -2.63 -7.29
N GLY A 32 -12.64 -3.00 -7.26
CA GLY A 32 -12.03 -3.87 -8.28
C GLY A 32 -11.35 -5.07 -7.63
N SER A 33 -11.50 -6.27 -8.20
CA SER A 33 -10.75 -7.44 -7.72
C SER A 33 -10.24 -8.36 -8.83
N GLY A 34 -9.02 -8.88 -8.64
CA GLY A 34 -8.36 -9.81 -9.55
C GLY A 34 -6.97 -9.34 -9.96
N ASP A 35 -6.43 -9.92 -11.03
CA ASP A 35 -5.04 -9.75 -11.42
C ASP A 35 -4.86 -8.51 -12.31
N GLY A 36 -3.93 -7.61 -11.96
CA GLY A 36 -3.67 -6.42 -12.79
C GLY A 36 -4.83 -5.42 -12.80
N VAL A 37 -5.59 -5.32 -11.71
CA VAL A 37 -6.71 -4.38 -11.59
C VAL A 37 -6.24 -3.02 -11.11
N THR A 38 -6.69 -1.95 -11.76
CA THR A 38 -6.45 -0.55 -11.35
C THR A 38 -7.76 0.13 -10.97
N VAL A 39 -7.81 0.77 -9.81
CA VAL A 39 -8.94 1.58 -9.34
C VAL A 39 -8.47 3.00 -9.06
N SER A 40 -8.98 4.01 -9.78
CA SER A 40 -8.55 5.40 -9.54
C SER A 40 -9.01 5.93 -8.19
N LYS A 41 -10.23 5.58 -7.76
CA LYS A 41 -10.76 5.89 -6.44
C LYS A 41 -11.62 4.76 -5.88
N GLY A 42 -11.26 4.23 -4.72
CA GLY A 42 -12.05 3.21 -4.02
C GLY A 42 -11.20 2.07 -3.49
N VAL A 43 -11.67 0.83 -3.65
CA VAL A 43 -11.05 -0.36 -3.05
C VAL A 43 -10.57 -1.31 -4.13
N VAL A 44 -9.36 -1.84 -4.02
CA VAL A 44 -8.84 -2.86 -4.93
C VAL A 44 -8.28 -4.08 -4.19
N ASN A 45 -8.51 -5.29 -4.70
CA ASN A 45 -7.99 -6.51 -4.09
C ASN A 45 -7.49 -7.53 -5.12
N GLY A 46 -6.24 -7.99 -5.03
CA GLY A 46 -5.71 -9.04 -5.89
C GLY A 46 -4.20 -8.95 -6.10
N ASP A 47 -3.71 -9.58 -7.17
CA ASP A 47 -2.29 -9.59 -7.50
C ASP A 47 -1.95 -8.54 -8.57
N GLY A 48 -0.89 -7.78 -8.37
CA GLY A 48 -0.45 -6.72 -9.29
C GLY A 48 -1.46 -5.57 -9.40
N VAL A 49 -2.11 -5.21 -8.30
CA VAL A 49 -3.19 -4.22 -8.29
C VAL A 49 -2.72 -2.79 -8.00
N THR A 50 -3.47 -1.79 -8.44
CA THR A 50 -3.17 -0.37 -8.23
C THR A 50 -4.39 0.42 -7.77
N ALA A 51 -4.27 1.19 -6.69
CA ALA A 51 -5.25 2.17 -6.22
C ALA A 51 -4.70 3.59 -6.39
N GLY A 52 -5.42 4.49 -7.06
CA GLY A 52 -5.04 5.91 -7.11
C GLY A 52 -5.26 6.57 -5.74
N THR A 53 -6.50 6.51 -5.27
CA THR A 53 -6.94 6.95 -3.94
C THR A 53 -7.82 5.90 -3.29
N GLY A 54 -7.53 5.52 -2.05
CA GLY A 54 -8.33 4.57 -1.28
C GLY A 54 -7.54 3.37 -0.80
N GLU A 55 -8.18 2.20 -0.76
CA GLU A 55 -7.65 1.02 -0.10
C GLU A 55 -7.22 -0.03 -1.11
N GLY A 56 -6.10 -0.71 -0.86
CA GLY A 56 -5.68 -1.86 -1.65
C GLY A 56 -5.24 -3.03 -0.79
N MET A 57 -5.48 -4.24 -1.30
CA MET A 57 -5.09 -5.49 -0.66
C MET A 57 -4.48 -6.47 -1.67
N GLY A 58 -3.43 -7.18 -1.27
CA GLY A 58 -2.89 -8.33 -2.03
C GLY A 58 -1.39 -8.27 -2.29
N THR A 59 -0.94 -8.89 -3.40
CA THR A 59 0.47 -9.03 -3.73
C THR A 59 0.88 -8.04 -4.81
N GLY A 60 2.01 -7.34 -4.65
CA GLY A 60 2.47 -6.39 -5.68
C GLY A 60 1.52 -5.20 -5.84
N MET A 61 1.01 -4.70 -4.73
CA MET A 61 0.01 -3.63 -4.68
C MET A 61 0.68 -2.25 -4.69
N PHE A 62 0.15 -1.31 -5.46
CA PHE A 62 0.50 0.11 -5.38
C PHE A 62 -0.70 0.98 -4.95
N ALA A 63 -0.52 1.89 -3.99
CA ALA A 63 -1.48 2.96 -3.68
C ALA A 63 -0.85 4.34 -3.82
N GLY A 64 -1.49 5.25 -4.56
CA GLY A 64 -1.06 6.66 -4.61
C GLY A 64 -1.29 7.36 -3.27
N SER A 65 -2.52 7.31 -2.78
CA SER A 65 -2.90 7.80 -1.45
C SER A 65 -3.93 6.88 -0.78
N GLY A 66 -3.74 6.56 0.49
CA GLY A 66 -4.64 5.73 1.29
C GLY A 66 -3.92 4.54 1.89
N ASP A 67 -4.59 3.40 1.98
CA ASP A 67 -4.14 2.27 2.79
C ASP A 67 -3.83 1.05 1.92
N GLY A 68 -2.75 0.35 2.22
CA GLY A 68 -2.32 -0.84 1.50
C GLY A 68 -1.92 -1.98 2.41
N THR A 69 -2.45 -3.18 2.17
CA THR A 69 -2.16 -4.36 2.99
C THR A 69 -1.76 -5.58 2.15
N GLY A 70 -0.68 -6.28 2.50
CA GLY A 70 -0.31 -7.54 1.86
C GLY A 70 1.20 -7.75 1.69
N MET A 71 1.60 -8.28 0.54
CA MET A 71 3.02 -8.54 0.22
C MET A 71 3.49 -7.63 -0.91
N MET A 72 4.69 -7.07 -0.79
CA MET A 72 5.25 -6.16 -1.80
C MET A 72 4.31 -4.98 -2.05
N VAL A 73 3.96 -4.25 -0.99
CA VAL A 73 3.06 -3.09 -1.04
C VAL A 73 3.86 -1.80 -1.13
N SER A 74 3.46 -0.90 -2.01
CA SER A 74 4.00 0.45 -2.10
C SER A 74 2.91 1.50 -1.97
N VAL A 75 3.02 2.39 -0.99
CA VAL A 75 2.06 3.48 -0.75
C VAL A 75 2.77 4.84 -0.88
N GLY A 76 2.26 5.73 -1.71
CA GLY A 76 2.79 7.10 -1.82
C GLY A 76 2.56 7.89 -0.53
N LYS A 77 1.29 7.98 -0.11
CA LYS A 77 0.88 8.65 1.14
C LYS A 77 -0.20 7.85 1.88
N GLY A 78 0.00 7.56 3.17
CA GLY A 78 -1.01 6.90 4.00
C GLY A 78 -0.44 5.74 4.81
N VAL A 79 -1.11 4.58 4.80
CA VAL A 79 -0.76 3.45 5.68
C VAL A 79 -0.40 2.20 4.88
N GLY A 80 0.71 1.56 5.20
CA GLY A 80 1.12 0.27 4.61
C GLY A 80 1.24 -0.83 5.65
N SER A 81 0.71 -2.04 5.41
CA SER A 81 0.86 -3.17 6.32
C SER A 81 1.18 -4.50 5.65
N GLY A 82 2.06 -5.30 6.24
CA GLY A 82 2.39 -6.66 5.80
C GLY A 82 3.88 -6.91 5.62
N HIS A 83 4.26 -7.57 4.52
CA HIS A 83 5.66 -7.96 4.26
C HIS A 83 6.21 -7.23 3.04
N MET A 84 7.45 -6.71 3.13
CA MET A 84 8.07 -5.90 2.07
C MET A 84 7.22 -4.67 1.73
N ILE A 85 7.13 -3.75 2.68
CA ILE A 85 6.26 -2.57 2.58
C ILE A 85 7.12 -1.32 2.38
N THR A 86 6.76 -0.51 1.38
CA THR A 86 7.35 0.81 1.16
C THR A 86 6.29 1.89 1.30
N VAL A 87 6.54 2.91 2.12
CA VAL A 87 5.67 4.08 2.25
C VAL A 87 6.47 5.36 2.01
N GLY A 88 6.00 6.24 1.14
CA GLY A 88 6.60 7.55 0.91
C GLY A 88 6.45 8.45 2.15
N ASP A 89 5.20 8.79 2.48
CA ASP A 89 4.84 9.55 3.68
C ASP A 89 3.70 8.85 4.45
N GLY A 90 3.92 8.49 5.71
CA GLY A 90 2.85 8.00 6.60
C GLY A 90 3.28 6.88 7.54
N PHE A 91 2.43 5.86 7.69
CA PHE A 91 2.59 4.82 8.71
C PHE A 91 2.83 3.46 8.07
N LEU A 92 3.69 2.64 8.67
CA LEU A 92 3.90 1.27 8.24
C LEU A 92 3.94 0.26 9.38
N SER A 93 3.46 -0.97 9.12
CA SER A 93 3.50 -2.06 10.10
C SER A 93 3.71 -3.45 9.49
N GLY A 94 4.65 -4.23 10.03
CA GLY A 94 4.90 -5.61 9.60
C GLY A 94 6.37 -6.03 9.59
N THR A 95 6.86 -6.62 8.49
CA THR A 95 8.29 -6.94 8.32
C THR A 95 8.86 -6.42 7.00
N ASP A 96 10.17 -6.14 7.00
CA ASP A 96 10.90 -5.62 5.85
C ASP A 96 10.28 -4.32 5.34
N LEU A 97 10.41 -3.27 6.14
CA LEU A 97 9.65 -2.05 5.94
C LEU A 97 10.57 -0.86 5.64
N THR A 98 10.15 0.00 4.72
CA THR A 98 10.86 1.23 4.35
C THR A 98 9.92 2.43 4.32
N ALA A 99 10.21 3.48 5.09
CA ALA A 99 9.52 4.77 5.06
C ALA A 99 10.45 5.90 4.60
N GLY A 100 9.94 6.80 3.77
CA GLY A 100 10.54 8.12 3.56
C GLY A 100 10.33 9.00 4.79
N HIS A 101 9.08 9.36 5.06
CA HIS A 101 8.68 10.15 6.22
C HIS A 101 7.58 9.45 7.02
N GLY A 102 7.66 9.52 8.35
CA GLY A 102 6.57 9.13 9.25
C GLY A 102 6.96 8.03 10.22
N GLU A 103 6.07 7.09 10.47
CA GLU A 103 6.22 6.13 11.58
C GLU A 103 6.24 4.69 11.09
N GLY A 104 7.09 3.88 11.69
CA GLY A 104 7.19 2.47 11.39
C GLY A 104 7.25 1.56 12.60
N SER A 105 6.53 0.44 12.54
CA SER A 105 6.52 -0.56 13.62
C SER A 105 6.62 -1.99 13.10
N GLY A 106 7.66 -2.74 13.49
CA GLY A 106 7.84 -4.07 12.94
C GLY A 106 9.21 -4.72 13.17
N SER A 107 9.54 -5.63 12.26
CA SER A 107 10.90 -6.19 12.14
C SER A 107 11.54 -5.66 10.86
N ASP A 108 12.83 -5.32 10.93
CA ASP A 108 13.61 -4.80 9.81
C ASP A 108 12.98 -3.53 9.22
N VAL A 109 12.97 -2.48 10.04
CA VAL A 109 12.30 -1.20 9.73
C VAL A 109 13.33 -0.13 9.41
N SER A 110 13.25 0.49 8.24
CA SER A 110 14.08 1.63 7.85
C SER A 110 13.22 2.87 7.65
N VAL A 111 13.44 3.93 8.44
CA VAL A 111 12.72 5.21 8.33
C VAL A 111 13.73 6.31 8.03
N SER A 112 13.55 7.06 6.95
CA SER A 112 14.49 8.14 6.62
C SER A 112 14.31 9.34 7.56
N ASN A 113 13.07 9.76 7.81
CA ASN A 113 12.74 10.80 8.77
C ASN A 113 11.45 10.48 9.56
N GLY A 114 11.56 10.29 10.89
CA GLY A 114 10.42 10.10 11.77
C GLY A 114 10.68 9.11 12.91
N THR A 115 9.77 8.17 13.13
CA THR A 115 9.82 7.25 14.29
C THR A 115 9.84 5.80 13.87
N GLY A 116 10.74 4.99 14.42
CA GLY A 116 10.78 3.54 14.20
C GLY A 116 10.66 2.75 15.49
N SER A 117 9.94 1.63 15.48
CA SER A 117 9.77 0.75 16.64
C SER A 117 9.87 -0.73 16.25
N GLY A 118 10.50 -1.54 17.10
CA GLY A 118 10.50 -3.00 16.98
C GLY A 118 11.89 -3.64 16.93
N LYS A 119 12.14 -4.58 16.01
CA LYS A 119 13.40 -5.32 15.91
C LYS A 119 14.16 -4.91 14.66
N GLY A 120 15.45 -4.60 14.76
CA GLY A 120 16.24 -4.23 13.57
C GLY A 120 15.74 -2.92 12.97
N VAL A 121 15.76 -1.84 13.75
CA VAL A 121 15.22 -0.54 13.33
C VAL A 121 16.35 0.40 12.96
N PHE A 122 16.30 1.00 11.78
CA PHE A 122 17.18 2.09 11.36
C PHE A 122 16.35 3.36 11.15
N VAL A 123 16.74 4.45 11.80
CA VAL A 123 16.13 5.77 11.60
C VAL A 123 17.22 6.77 11.23
N GLY A 124 17.12 7.39 10.05
CA GLY A 124 18.08 8.41 9.63
C GLY A 124 18.00 9.63 10.55
N SER A 125 16.86 10.33 10.52
CA SER A 125 16.57 11.45 11.41
C SER A 125 15.29 11.19 12.22
N GLY A 126 15.32 11.39 13.53
CA GLY A 126 14.14 11.26 14.40
C GLY A 126 14.38 10.36 15.62
N SER A 127 13.48 9.41 15.88
CA SER A 127 13.52 8.58 17.09
C SER A 127 13.31 7.10 16.80
N GLY A 128 13.92 6.23 17.61
CA GLY A 128 13.85 4.79 17.45
C GLY A 128 13.70 4.09 18.80
N GLU A 129 12.92 3.01 18.85
CA GLU A 129 12.78 2.16 20.03
C GLU A 129 12.73 0.66 19.70
N GLY A 130 13.06 -0.18 20.68
CA GLY A 130 13.03 -1.64 20.56
C GLY A 130 14.42 -2.28 20.61
N ALA A 131 14.58 -3.43 19.95
CA ALA A 131 15.79 -4.24 20.03
C ALA A 131 16.62 -4.11 18.73
N GLY A 132 17.90 -3.78 18.87
CA GLY A 132 18.78 -3.61 17.71
C GLY A 132 18.39 -2.41 16.85
N PHE A 133 18.18 -1.26 17.47
CA PHE A 133 17.89 -0.02 16.75
C PHE A 133 19.13 0.87 16.61
N LEU A 134 19.19 1.63 15.52
CA LEU A 134 20.18 2.67 15.25
C LEU A 134 19.45 3.95 14.83
N VAL A 135 19.82 5.08 15.42
CA VAL A 135 19.38 6.41 15.00
C VAL A 135 20.60 7.23 14.63
N GLY A 136 20.63 7.77 13.41
CA GLY A 136 21.71 8.65 12.99
C GLY A 136 21.81 8.81 11.49
N ASP A 137 22.34 9.97 11.08
CA ASP A 137 22.58 10.29 9.69
C ASP A 137 23.66 9.36 9.11
N ALA A 138 23.38 8.76 7.96
CA ALA A 138 24.39 8.07 7.16
C ALA A 138 25.35 9.13 6.58
N ASN A 139 26.41 9.45 7.33
CA ASN A 139 27.52 10.28 6.85
C ASN A 139 28.32 9.56 5.75
#